data_AF-A0A857GMG8-F1
#
_entry.id   AF-A0A857GMG8-F1
#
_cell.length_a   1.000
_cell.length_b   1.000
_cell.length_c   1.000
_cell.angle_alpha   90.00
_cell.angle_beta   90.00
_cell.angle_gamma   90.00
#
_symmetry.space_group_name_H-M   'P 1'
#
loop_
_entity.id
_entity.type
_entity.pdbx_description
1 polymer ?
#
loop_
_entity_poly.entity_id
_entity_poly.type
_entity_poly.pdbx_seq_one_letter_code
_entity_poly.pdbx_strand_id
1 'polypeptide(L)'
;MSKARCNRYAYLDRLNLSRLLRLAASDEVEKELASAALYCAIKELLEIEIEHRLTTDHDNAGYASSSPLAYAGEGGGSGPRGQSDGVLLAAMNHRGQSAWRELSRALLGTLKENSQRAVLISAYAVTPTRAAQRSPRMMGQTEACEPERLANINQALGWPPLSGPRYNAPDALRTAARRARHKMAASLSAMLADAVAAEHDPARLIDHAQTA
;
A
#
# COMPACT_ATOMS: atom_id res chain seq x y z
N MET A 1 -32.46 16.44 -1.09
CA MET A 1 -31.80 16.27 -2.40
C MET A 1 -30.90 15.03 -2.34
N SER A 2 -30.96 14.18 -3.37
CA SER A 2 -30.73 12.73 -3.39
C SER A 2 -29.45 12.17 -2.73
N LYS A 3 -29.64 11.28 -1.74
CA LYS A 3 -28.65 10.34 -1.17
C LYS A 3 -28.66 9.01 -1.97
N ALA A 4 -28.26 9.02 -3.23
CA ALA A 4 -27.94 7.80 -3.98
C ALA A 4 -27.30 8.11 -5.34
N ARG A 5 -26.07 8.63 -5.36
CA ARG A 5 -25.17 8.26 -6.46
C ARG A 5 -24.57 6.92 -6.08
N CYS A 6 -25.28 5.83 -6.37
CA CYS A 6 -24.65 4.52 -6.42
C CYS A 6 -23.47 4.65 -7.39
N ASN A 7 -22.26 4.46 -6.89
CA ASN A 7 -21.07 4.41 -7.73
C ASN A 7 -21.28 3.30 -8.76
N ARG A 8 -21.44 3.66 -10.05
CA ARG A 8 -21.71 2.73 -11.18
C ARG A 8 -20.72 1.57 -11.21
N TYR A 9 -19.52 1.77 -10.66
CA TYR A 9 -18.43 0.81 -10.63
C TYR A 9 -18.10 0.29 -9.22
N ALA A 10 -19.04 0.36 -8.26
CA ALA A 10 -18.84 -0.14 -6.89
C ALA A 10 -18.47 -1.64 -6.82
N TYR A 11 -18.82 -2.42 -7.84
CA TYR A 11 -18.49 -3.84 -7.90
C TYR A 11 -16.97 -4.10 -8.08
N LEU A 12 -16.21 -3.11 -8.55
CA LEU A 12 -14.75 -3.22 -8.73
C LEU A 12 -14.03 -3.47 -7.41
N ASP A 13 -14.53 -2.95 -6.28
CA ASP A 13 -13.97 -3.19 -4.94
C ASP A 13 -14.02 -4.68 -4.51
N ARG A 14 -14.70 -5.54 -5.27
CA ARG A 14 -14.77 -7.00 -5.02
C ARG A 14 -13.88 -7.81 -5.95
N LEU A 15 -13.24 -7.16 -6.93
CA LEU A 15 -12.36 -7.83 -7.87
C LEU A 15 -10.95 -7.91 -7.29
N ASN A 16 -10.25 -9.01 -7.57
CA ASN A 16 -8.84 -9.12 -7.24
C ASN A 16 -7.98 -8.27 -8.19
N LEU A 17 -6.75 -7.99 -7.77
CA LEU A 17 -5.81 -7.15 -8.51
C LEU A 17 -5.59 -7.63 -9.95
N SER A 18 -5.44 -8.93 -10.19
CA SER A 18 -5.28 -9.47 -11.55
C SER A 18 -6.46 -9.14 -12.47
N ARG A 19 -7.70 -9.25 -11.98
CA ARG A 19 -8.89 -8.89 -12.74
C ARG A 19 -8.98 -7.38 -12.98
N LEU A 20 -8.61 -6.58 -11.99
CA LEU A 20 -8.57 -5.12 -12.12
C LEU A 20 -7.57 -4.68 -13.20
N LEU A 21 -6.37 -5.27 -13.21
CA LEU A 21 -5.33 -4.96 -14.21
C LEU A 21 -5.76 -5.38 -15.62
N ARG A 22 -6.38 -6.56 -15.78
CA ARG A 22 -6.90 -6.99 -17.08
C ARG A 22 -8.03 -6.09 -17.59
N LEU A 23 -8.93 -5.65 -16.72
CA LEU A 23 -9.97 -4.67 -17.09
C LEU A 23 -9.37 -3.32 -17.46
N ALA A 24 -8.34 -2.87 -16.75
CA ALA A 24 -7.66 -1.61 -17.04
C ALA A 24 -6.89 -1.65 -18.37
N ALA A 25 -6.39 -2.83 -18.78
CA ALA A 25 -5.66 -3.04 -20.03
C ALA A 25 -6.55 -3.43 -21.23
N SER A 26 -7.85 -3.64 -21.02
CA SER A 26 -8.76 -4.09 -22.08
C SER A 26 -9.21 -2.92 -22.95
N ASP A 27 -9.07 -3.07 -24.27
CA ASP A 27 -9.62 -2.13 -25.26
C ASP A 27 -11.12 -2.34 -25.51
N GLU A 28 -11.72 -3.41 -24.98
CA GLU A 28 -13.12 -3.78 -25.18
C GLU A 28 -14.07 -3.08 -24.21
N VAL A 29 -13.55 -2.41 -23.18
CA VAL A 29 -14.35 -1.75 -22.14
C VAL A 29 -14.38 -0.22 -22.33
N GLU A 30 -15.42 0.40 -21.78
CA GLU A 30 -15.50 1.87 -21.71
C GLU A 30 -14.27 2.45 -20.99
N LYS A 31 -13.69 3.54 -21.52
CA LYS A 31 -12.52 4.21 -20.92
C LYS A 31 -12.72 4.60 -19.45
N GLU A 32 -13.94 4.95 -19.07
CA GLU A 32 -14.30 5.27 -17.68
C GLU A 32 -14.18 4.04 -16.77
N LEU A 33 -14.59 2.86 -17.25
CA LEU A 33 -14.46 1.60 -16.52
C LEU A 33 -13.00 1.18 -16.38
N ALA A 34 -12.22 1.25 -17.46
CA ALA A 34 -10.78 0.96 -17.42
C ALA A 34 -10.06 1.88 -16.42
N SER A 35 -10.37 3.18 -16.46
CA SER A 35 -9.82 4.16 -15.51
C SER A 35 -10.23 3.85 -14.07
N ALA A 36 -11.50 3.50 -13.82
CA ALA A 36 -11.97 3.12 -12.49
C ALA A 36 -11.26 1.86 -11.97
N ALA A 37 -11.08 0.84 -12.82
CA ALA A 37 -10.36 -0.39 -12.49
C ALA A 37 -8.90 -0.10 -12.15
N LEU A 38 -8.25 0.80 -12.88
CA LEU A 38 -6.87 1.25 -12.63
C LEU A 38 -6.73 1.91 -11.25
N TYR A 39 -7.66 2.80 -10.87
CA TYR A 39 -7.64 3.41 -9.53
C TYR A 39 -7.91 2.41 -8.41
N CYS A 40 -8.79 1.42 -8.63
CA CYS A 40 -8.98 0.32 -7.70
C CYS A 40 -7.71 -0.54 -7.58
N ALA A 41 -7.02 -0.85 -8.68
CA ALA A 41 -5.76 -1.58 -8.66
C ALA A 41 -4.69 -0.84 -7.84
N ILE A 42 -4.56 0.48 -8.01
CA ILE A 42 -3.64 1.32 -7.23
C ILE A 42 -3.97 1.28 -5.73
N LYS A 43 -5.25 1.30 -5.37
CA LYS A 43 -5.69 1.19 -3.97
C LYS A 43 -5.24 -0.14 -3.36
N GLU A 44 -5.43 -1.25 -4.06
CA GLU A 44 -4.99 -2.58 -3.62
C GLU A 44 -3.45 -2.66 -3.52
N LEU A 45 -2.72 -2.11 -4.50
CA LEU A 45 -1.25 -2.08 -4.47
C LEU A 45 -0.70 -1.24 -3.30
N LEU A 46 -1.35 -0.13 -2.96
CA LEU A 46 -1.00 0.67 -1.79
C LEU A 46 -1.29 -0.09 -0.48
N GLU A 47 -2.38 -0.85 -0.42
CA GLU A 47 -2.70 -1.70 0.74
C GLU A 47 -1.63 -2.76 0.96
N ILE A 48 -1.21 -3.45 -0.11
CA ILE A 48 -0.12 -4.44 -0.08
C ILE A 48 1.18 -3.82 0.46
N GLU A 49 1.55 -2.63 -0.01
CA GLU A 49 2.75 -1.94 0.49
C GLU A 49 2.62 -1.54 1.96
N ILE A 50 1.44 -1.04 2.38
CA ILE A 50 1.21 -0.67 3.77
C ILE A 50 1.28 -1.89 4.68
N GLU A 51 0.60 -2.99 4.32
CA GLU A 51 0.67 -4.24 5.08
C GLU A 51 2.11 -4.74 5.20
N HIS A 52 2.90 -4.65 4.11
CA HIS A 52 4.30 -5.01 4.17
C HIS A 52 5.09 -4.14 5.17
N ARG A 53 4.95 -2.81 5.11
CA ARG A 53 5.66 -1.89 6.02
C ARG A 53 5.27 -2.04 7.48
N LEU A 54 4.03 -2.46 7.74
CA LEU A 54 3.52 -2.71 9.09
C LEU A 54 3.93 -4.08 9.64
N THR A 55 4.15 -5.07 8.77
CA THR A 55 4.61 -6.42 9.19
C THR A 55 6.13 -6.51 9.35
N THR A 56 6.86 -5.53 8.85
CA THR A 56 8.32 -5.36 8.99
C THR A 56 8.68 -4.15 9.85
N ASP A 57 7.77 -3.75 10.75
CA ASP A 57 7.93 -2.56 11.60
C ASP A 57 9.21 -2.55 12.44
N HIS A 58 9.69 -3.71 12.86
CA HIS A 58 10.98 -3.87 13.55
C HIS A 58 12.20 -3.46 12.73
N ASP A 59 12.08 -3.41 11.40
CA ASP A 59 13.12 -2.90 10.50
C ASP A 59 13.01 -1.39 10.24
N ASN A 60 11.89 -0.76 10.66
CA ASN A 60 11.66 0.66 10.47
C ASN A 60 12.46 1.50 11.48
N ALA A 61 13.01 2.63 11.00
CA ALA A 61 13.80 3.54 11.83
C ALA A 61 13.01 4.01 13.07
N GLY A 62 13.54 3.76 14.26
CA GLY A 62 12.93 4.15 15.54
C GLY A 62 12.20 3.02 16.28
N TYR A 63 12.05 1.84 15.67
CA TYR A 63 11.64 0.62 16.39
C TYR A 63 12.87 -0.16 16.87
N ALA A 64 12.71 -0.91 17.97
CA ALA A 64 13.74 -1.84 18.42
C ALA A 64 13.84 -3.01 17.44
N SER A 65 15.06 -3.37 17.05
CA SER A 65 15.37 -4.46 16.11
C SER A 65 14.99 -5.86 16.63
N SER A 66 14.53 -5.96 17.88
CA SER A 66 14.04 -7.19 18.49
C SER A 66 12.93 -6.88 19.48
N SER A 67 11.91 -7.73 19.54
CA SER A 67 10.82 -7.63 20.52
C SER A 67 11.34 -7.84 21.95
N PRO A 68 10.94 -7.01 22.94
CA PRO A 68 11.21 -7.27 24.36
C PRO A 68 10.66 -8.61 24.86
N LEU A 69 9.64 -9.16 24.18
CA LEU A 69 9.04 -10.47 24.47
C LEU A 69 9.81 -11.64 23.85
N ALA A 70 10.77 -11.40 22.96
CA ALA A 70 11.65 -12.46 22.42
C ALA A 70 12.43 -13.19 23.53
N TYR A 71 12.53 -12.57 24.72
CA TYR A 71 13.18 -13.13 25.91
C TYR A 71 12.20 -13.66 26.97
N ALA A 72 10.88 -13.52 26.76
CA ALA A 72 9.87 -13.74 27.79
C ALA A 72 9.19 -15.12 27.76
N GLY A 73 9.49 -15.98 26.77
CA GLY A 73 8.86 -17.29 26.70
C GLY A 73 9.34 -18.19 25.56
N GLU A 74 10.51 -18.81 25.72
CA GLU A 74 10.85 -20.04 25.01
C GLU A 74 11.16 -21.11 26.06
N GLY A 75 10.21 -22.01 26.26
CA GLY A 75 10.40 -23.20 27.07
C GLY A 75 11.47 -24.09 26.45
N GLY A 76 12.51 -24.41 27.23
CA GLY A 76 13.21 -25.70 27.25
C GLY A 76 13.80 -26.30 25.96
N GLY A 77 13.79 -25.62 24.82
CA GLY A 77 14.40 -26.09 23.58
C GLY A 77 15.82 -25.55 23.41
N SER A 78 16.78 -26.42 23.09
CA SER A 78 18.21 -26.10 22.93
C SER A 78 18.56 -25.30 21.66
N GLY A 79 17.72 -24.35 21.26
CA GLY A 79 17.96 -23.42 20.15
C GLY A 79 18.52 -22.07 20.64
N PRO A 80 19.26 -21.33 19.79
CA PRO A 80 19.68 -19.96 20.12
C PRO A 80 18.44 -19.07 20.33
N ARG A 81 18.24 -18.66 21.58
CA ARG A 81 17.09 -17.90 22.08
C ARG A 81 16.84 -16.64 21.26
N GLY A 82 15.58 -16.41 20.87
CA GLY A 82 15.16 -15.17 20.23
C GLY A 82 15.42 -15.05 18.73
N GLN A 83 15.83 -16.13 18.05
CA GLN A 83 15.71 -16.19 16.59
C GLN A 83 14.28 -16.52 16.22
N SER A 84 13.67 -15.71 15.36
CA SER A 84 12.46 -16.10 14.65
C SER A 84 12.73 -17.46 14.00
N ASP A 85 11.86 -18.45 14.25
CA ASP A 85 11.92 -19.75 13.59
C ASP A 85 12.18 -19.52 12.10
N GLY A 86 13.20 -20.16 11.52
CA GLY A 86 13.56 -19.96 10.11
C GLY A 86 12.37 -20.18 9.18
N VAL A 87 11.39 -21.01 9.58
CA VAL A 87 10.12 -21.20 8.88
C VAL A 87 9.18 -19.99 9.03
N LEU A 88 9.10 -19.39 10.22
CA LEU A 88 8.33 -18.17 10.47
C LEU A 88 8.94 -16.98 9.72
N LEU A 89 10.26 -16.81 9.76
CA LEU A 89 10.97 -15.78 9.01
C LEU A 89 10.82 -15.99 7.50
N ALA A 90 10.93 -17.22 7.01
CA ALA A 90 10.65 -17.56 5.62
C ALA A 90 9.19 -17.30 5.24
N ALA A 91 8.21 -17.58 6.12
CA ALA A 91 6.80 -17.31 5.87
C ALA A 91 6.47 -15.81 5.88
N MET A 92 7.10 -15.02 6.77
CA MET A 92 7.02 -13.56 6.81
C MET A 92 7.66 -12.94 5.56
N ASN A 93 8.82 -13.45 5.16
CA ASN A 93 9.52 -13.04 3.94
C ASN A 93 8.74 -13.43 2.67
N HIS A 94 8.19 -14.64 2.59
CA HIS A 94 7.38 -15.08 1.45
C HIS A 94 6.05 -14.33 1.35
N ARG A 95 5.39 -14.00 2.47
CA ARG A 95 4.23 -13.09 2.46
C ARG A 95 4.64 -11.67 2.04
N GLY A 96 5.81 -11.21 2.47
CA GLY A 96 6.34 -9.88 2.21
C GLY A 96 7.02 -9.69 0.85
N GLN A 97 7.37 -10.74 0.11
CA GLN A 97 8.05 -10.67 -1.19
C GLN A 97 7.13 -11.20 -2.30
N SER A 98 5.91 -10.69 -2.35
CA SER A 98 5.00 -10.98 -3.45
C SER A 98 5.35 -10.14 -4.67
N ALA A 99 5.12 -10.70 -5.85
CA ALA A 99 5.25 -10.01 -7.11
C ALA A 99 4.44 -8.67 -7.09
N TRP A 100 3.24 -8.67 -6.48
CA TRP A 100 2.43 -7.46 -6.34
C TRP A 100 3.08 -6.36 -5.52
N ARG A 101 3.89 -6.72 -4.51
CA ARG A 101 4.68 -5.74 -3.77
C ARG A 101 5.81 -5.17 -4.64
N GLU A 102 6.46 -5.98 -5.46
CA GLU A 102 7.49 -5.45 -6.36
C GLU A 102 6.90 -4.40 -7.31
N LEU A 103 5.71 -4.67 -7.85
CA LEU A 103 4.96 -3.71 -8.65
C LEU A 103 4.55 -2.47 -7.85
N SER A 104 4.04 -2.61 -6.61
CA SER A 104 3.68 -1.46 -5.78
C SER A 104 4.90 -0.59 -5.45
N ARG A 105 6.04 -1.20 -5.12
CA ARG A 105 7.32 -0.55 -4.87
C ARG A 105 7.84 0.17 -6.12
N ALA A 106 7.79 -0.47 -7.29
CA ALA A 106 8.18 0.14 -8.55
C ALA A 106 7.32 1.38 -8.87
N LEU A 107 6.00 1.28 -8.69
CA LEU A 107 5.09 2.41 -8.88
C LEU A 107 5.36 3.56 -7.90
N LEU A 108 5.61 3.25 -6.62
CA LEU A 108 5.99 4.27 -5.65
C LEU A 108 7.34 4.92 -6.00
N GLY A 109 8.28 4.15 -6.55
CA GLY A 109 9.57 4.64 -7.03
C GLY A 109 9.47 5.71 -8.12
N THR A 110 8.36 5.76 -8.87
CA THR A 110 8.10 6.84 -9.85
C THR A 110 7.81 8.20 -9.20
N LEU A 111 7.50 8.22 -7.91
CA LEU A 111 7.12 9.41 -7.15
C LEU A 111 8.31 9.97 -6.37
N LYS A 112 8.34 11.30 -6.18
CA LYS A 112 9.23 11.92 -5.20
C LYS A 112 8.82 11.50 -3.79
N GLU A 113 9.76 11.43 -2.86
CA GLU A 113 9.52 10.99 -1.47
C GLU A 113 8.31 11.66 -0.81
N ASN A 114 8.12 12.97 -1.00
CA ASN A 114 6.96 13.69 -0.47
C ASN A 114 5.62 13.18 -1.02
N SER A 115 5.58 12.90 -2.32
CA SER A 115 4.39 12.33 -2.96
C SER A 115 4.15 10.89 -2.51
N GLN A 116 5.20 10.11 -2.26
CA GLN A 116 5.10 8.78 -1.66
C GLN A 116 4.48 8.86 -0.25
N ARG A 117 4.99 9.77 0.60
CA ARG A 117 4.42 10.03 1.93
C ARG A 117 2.94 10.39 1.85
N ALA A 118 2.59 11.36 1.01
CA ALA A 118 1.21 11.82 0.89
C ALA A 118 0.24 10.68 0.52
N VAL A 119 0.62 9.85 -0.47
CA VAL A 119 -0.25 8.76 -0.93
C VAL A 119 -0.36 7.64 0.10
N LEU A 120 0.74 7.29 0.78
CA LEU A 120 0.76 6.24 1.78
C LEU A 120 0.06 6.66 3.08
N ILE A 121 0.27 7.89 3.58
CA ILE A 121 -0.49 8.44 4.73
C ILE A 121 -1.99 8.48 4.39
N SER A 122 -2.34 8.93 3.19
CA SER A 122 -3.74 8.99 2.76
C SER A 122 -4.37 7.58 2.66
N ALA A 123 -3.62 6.57 2.22
CA ALA A 123 -4.10 5.19 2.13
C ALA A 123 -4.07 4.43 3.47
N TYR A 124 -3.18 4.81 4.39
CA TYR A 124 -3.09 4.24 5.73
C TYR A 124 -4.38 4.49 6.51
N ALA A 125 -4.91 5.72 6.44
CA ALA A 125 -6.14 6.12 7.10
C ALA A 125 -7.38 5.47 6.44
N VAL A 126 -7.96 4.49 7.13
CA VAL A 126 -9.16 3.77 6.71
C VAL A 126 -10.38 4.41 7.37
N THR A 127 -11.38 4.77 6.56
CA THR A 127 -12.65 5.30 7.09
C THR A 127 -13.24 4.34 8.11
N PRO A 128 -13.59 4.81 9.32
CA PRO A 128 -14.16 3.94 10.33
C PRO A 128 -15.45 3.24 9.85
N THR A 129 -15.48 1.93 9.97
CA THR A 129 -16.68 1.11 9.74
C THR A 129 -17.11 0.47 11.06
N ARG A 130 -18.35 -0.01 11.14
CA ARG A 130 -18.83 -0.72 12.36
C ARG A 130 -18.20 -2.11 12.54
N ALA A 131 -17.57 -2.66 11.50
CA ALA A 131 -17.16 -4.06 11.40
C ALA A 131 -15.74 -4.31 11.94
N ALA A 132 -14.81 -3.39 11.72
CA ALA A 132 -13.54 -3.37 12.43
C ALA A 132 -13.73 -2.35 13.55
N GLN A 133 -13.48 -2.67 14.83
CA GLN A 133 -13.58 -1.65 15.90
C GLN A 133 -12.23 -1.38 16.58
N ARG A 134 -11.13 -1.93 16.03
CA ARG A 134 -9.86 -2.01 16.78
C ARG A 134 -8.59 -1.81 15.96
N SER A 135 -8.67 -1.42 14.68
CA SER A 135 -7.45 -1.17 13.91
C SER A 135 -6.94 0.25 14.20
N PRO A 136 -5.64 0.45 14.49
CA PRO A 136 -5.05 1.79 14.66
C PRO A 136 -5.11 2.64 13.39
N ARG A 137 -5.44 2.03 12.25
CA ARG A 137 -5.64 2.69 10.95
C ARG A 137 -7.03 3.31 10.79
N MET A 138 -7.98 2.96 11.64
CA MET A 138 -9.34 3.45 11.56
C MET A 138 -9.44 4.88 12.05
N MET A 139 -9.24 5.81 11.13
CA MET A 139 -9.25 7.24 11.41
C MET A 139 -9.66 8.03 10.18
N GLY A 140 -10.18 9.23 10.41
CA GLY A 140 -10.39 10.19 9.32
C GLY A 140 -9.06 10.78 8.84
N GLN A 141 -9.05 11.36 7.63
CA GLN A 141 -7.88 12.10 7.14
C GLN A 141 -7.51 13.29 8.05
N THR A 142 -8.50 13.90 8.71
CA THR A 142 -8.25 14.98 9.68
C THR A 142 -7.43 14.49 10.86
N GLU A 143 -7.84 13.37 11.44
CA GLU A 143 -7.14 12.72 12.56
C GLU A 143 -5.75 12.24 12.13
N ALA A 144 -5.59 11.70 10.91
CA ALA A 144 -4.28 11.31 10.39
C ALA A 144 -3.29 12.48 10.24
N CYS A 145 -3.78 13.72 10.14
CA CYS A 145 -2.94 14.93 10.05
C CYS A 145 -2.58 15.52 11.42
N GLU A 146 -3.12 15.02 12.53
CA GLU A 146 -2.74 15.46 13.88
C GLU A 146 -1.24 15.20 14.11
N PRO A 147 -0.45 16.15 14.65
CA PRO A 147 1.01 16.03 14.69
C PRO A 147 1.55 14.73 15.30
N GLU A 148 1.01 14.31 16.44
CA GLU A 148 1.42 13.08 17.13
C GLU A 148 1.06 11.83 16.32
N ARG A 149 -0.13 11.80 15.73
CA ARG A 149 -0.59 10.68 14.89
C ARG A 149 0.20 10.60 13.60
N LEU A 150 0.42 11.74 12.95
CA LEU A 150 1.21 11.85 11.75
C LEU A 150 2.65 11.37 11.99
N ALA A 151 3.25 11.68 13.15
CA ALA A 151 4.56 11.16 13.53
C ALA A 151 4.54 9.63 13.64
N ASN A 152 3.57 9.07 14.35
CA ASN A 152 3.40 7.61 14.50
C ASN A 152 3.16 6.91 13.15
N ILE A 153 2.32 7.50 12.28
CA ILE A 153 2.06 6.97 10.93
C ILE A 153 3.33 7.01 10.09
N ASN A 154 4.09 8.11 10.12
CA ASN A 154 5.34 8.19 9.37
C ASN A 154 6.33 7.11 9.85
N GLN A 155 6.46 6.92 11.16
CA GLN A 155 7.31 5.89 11.73
C GLN A 155 6.87 4.48 11.35
N ALA A 156 5.57 4.17 11.46
CA ALA A 156 4.99 2.89 11.09
C ALA A 156 5.13 2.59 9.58
N LEU A 157 5.22 3.63 8.74
CA LEU A 157 5.45 3.52 7.30
C LEU A 157 6.95 3.60 6.93
N GLY A 158 7.86 3.54 7.91
CA GLY A 158 9.30 3.43 7.67
C GLY A 158 10.06 4.75 7.53
N TRP A 159 9.44 5.90 7.79
CA TRP A 159 10.16 7.18 7.86
C TRP A 159 10.67 7.45 9.26
N PRO A 160 11.85 8.10 9.41
CA PRO A 160 12.38 8.46 10.72
C PRO A 160 11.39 9.29 11.56
N PRO A 161 11.35 9.12 12.90
CA PRO A 161 10.40 9.80 13.78
C PRO A 161 10.50 11.34 13.76
N LEU A 162 11.62 11.90 13.28
CA LEU A 162 11.87 13.34 13.17
C LEU A 162 11.76 13.88 11.73
N SER A 163 11.11 13.14 10.84
CA SER A 163 11.00 13.51 9.41
C SER A 163 10.16 14.78 9.12
N GLY A 164 9.73 15.48 10.17
CA GLY A 164 8.96 16.73 10.15
C GLY A 164 7.47 16.52 9.82
N PRO A 165 6.57 17.39 10.34
CA PRO A 165 5.14 17.31 10.06
C PRO A 165 4.84 17.83 8.64
N ARG A 166 5.17 17.04 7.62
CA ARG A 166 4.67 17.28 6.26
C ARG A 166 3.22 16.78 6.21
N TYR A 167 2.29 17.64 5.78
CA TYR A 167 0.86 17.34 5.66
C TYR A 167 0.03 17.38 6.96
N ASN A 168 0.32 18.34 7.85
CA ASN A 168 -0.54 18.68 8.99
C ASN A 168 -1.89 19.35 8.61
N ALA A 169 -2.10 19.61 7.31
CA ALA A 169 -3.35 20.16 6.77
C ALA A 169 -4.04 19.11 5.88
N PRO A 170 -5.29 18.68 6.21
CA PRO A 170 -5.98 17.61 5.50
C PRO A 170 -6.20 17.87 4.00
N ASP A 171 -6.42 19.14 3.61
CA ASP A 171 -6.61 19.50 2.20
C ASP A 171 -5.31 19.43 1.40
N ALA A 172 -4.18 19.79 2.03
CA ALA A 172 -2.85 19.64 1.43
C ALA A 172 -2.51 18.16 1.24
N LEU A 173 -2.78 17.31 2.24
CA LEU A 173 -2.65 15.86 2.15
C LEU A 173 -3.48 15.30 1.00
N ARG A 174 -4.79 15.62 0.98
CA ARG A 174 -5.73 15.14 -0.05
C ARG A 174 -5.30 15.54 -1.45
N THR A 175 -4.86 16.78 -1.62
CA THR A 175 -4.40 17.30 -2.91
C THR A 175 -3.12 16.61 -3.37
N ALA A 176 -2.14 16.47 -2.48
CA ALA A 176 -0.87 15.80 -2.78
C ALA A 176 -1.08 14.31 -3.10
N ALA A 177 -1.89 13.61 -2.30
CA ALA A 177 -2.23 12.20 -2.51
C ALA A 177 -2.99 11.99 -3.82
N ARG A 178 -3.94 12.87 -4.17
CA ARG A 178 -4.65 12.80 -5.47
C ARG A 178 -3.67 12.95 -6.65
N ARG A 179 -2.77 13.94 -6.59
CA ARG A 179 -1.76 14.16 -7.63
C ARG A 179 -0.81 12.96 -7.76
N ALA A 180 -0.40 12.39 -6.62
CA ALA A 180 0.43 11.20 -6.59
C ALA A 180 -0.28 10.00 -7.22
N ARG A 181 -1.55 9.73 -6.87
CA ARG A 181 -2.36 8.66 -7.49
C ARG A 181 -2.55 8.84 -8.98
N HIS A 182 -2.77 10.07 -9.46
CA HIS A 182 -2.83 10.34 -10.91
C HIS A 182 -1.52 10.00 -11.62
N LYS A 183 -0.38 10.36 -11.01
CA LYS A 183 0.94 10.01 -11.56
C LYS A 183 1.16 8.49 -11.56
N MET A 184 0.80 7.80 -10.48
CA MET A 184 0.86 6.34 -10.42
C MET A 184 -0.05 5.69 -11.47
N ALA A 185 -1.24 6.23 -11.71
CA ALA A 185 -2.15 5.75 -12.75
C ALA A 185 -1.55 5.91 -14.15
N ALA A 186 -0.95 7.05 -14.45
CA ALA A 186 -0.26 7.24 -15.73
C ALA A 186 0.89 6.23 -15.91
N SER A 187 1.71 6.03 -14.87
CA SER A 187 2.80 5.05 -14.91
C SER A 187 2.31 3.61 -15.05
N LEU A 188 1.31 3.20 -14.29
CA LEU A 188 0.75 1.85 -14.37
C LEU A 188 0.07 1.60 -15.72
N SER A 189 -0.63 2.60 -16.27
CA SER A 189 -1.21 2.51 -17.61
C SER A 189 -0.15 2.34 -18.69
N ALA A 190 0.99 3.02 -18.58
CA ALA A 190 2.11 2.84 -19.50
C ALA A 190 2.70 1.43 -19.39
N MET A 191 2.96 0.96 -18.17
CA MET A 191 3.44 -0.41 -17.92
C MET A 191 2.48 -1.47 -18.49
N LEU A 192 1.16 -1.27 -18.35
CA LEU A 192 0.14 -2.17 -18.91
C LEU A 192 0.17 -2.16 -20.45
N ALA A 193 0.32 -0.99 -21.07
CA ALA A 193 0.41 -0.88 -22.52
C ALA A 193 1.66 -1.61 -23.05
N ASP A 194 2.80 -1.45 -22.38
CA ASP A 194 4.04 -2.14 -22.75
C ASP A 194 3.90 -3.66 -22.60
N ALA A 195 3.27 -4.14 -21.52
CA ALA A 195 3.01 -5.56 -21.31
C ALA A 195 2.08 -6.16 -22.38
N VAL A 196 1.01 -5.44 -22.75
CA VAL A 196 0.10 -5.86 -23.84
C VAL A 196 0.84 -5.90 -25.18
N ALA A 197 1.65 -4.88 -25.48
CA ALA A 197 2.44 -4.84 -26.72
C ALA A 197 3.45 -5.98 -26.80
N ALA A 198 3.98 -6.42 -25.66
CA ALA A 198 4.89 -7.55 -25.57
C ALA A 198 4.16 -8.92 -25.50
N GLU A 199 2.84 -8.98 -25.71
CA GLU A 199 2.01 -10.20 -25.61
C GLU A 199 2.05 -10.89 -24.23
N HIS A 200 2.41 -10.15 -23.17
CA HIS A 200 2.40 -10.67 -21.81
C HIS A 200 1.01 -10.54 -21.19
N ASP A 201 0.65 -11.47 -20.28
CA ASP A 201 -0.54 -11.28 -19.44
C ASP A 201 -0.34 -10.01 -18.60
N PRO A 202 -1.25 -9.02 -18.65
CA PRO A 202 -1.15 -7.81 -17.83
C PRO A 202 -1.17 -8.11 -16.33
N ALA A 203 -1.62 -9.29 -15.91
CA ALA A 203 -1.49 -9.77 -14.54
C ALA A 203 -0.06 -10.26 -14.19
N ARG A 204 0.88 -10.28 -15.13
CA ARG A 204 2.30 -10.65 -14.95
C ARG A 204 3.25 -9.46 -15.11
N LEU A 205 2.77 -8.24 -14.86
CA LEU A 205 3.56 -7.00 -14.95
C LEU A 205 4.91 -7.01 -14.22
N ILE A 206 5.11 -7.90 -13.24
CA ILE A 206 6.37 -8.07 -12.53
C ILE A 206 7.52 -8.49 -13.46
N ASP A 207 7.22 -9.30 -14.49
CA ASP A 207 8.24 -9.81 -15.42
C ASP A 207 8.88 -8.66 -16.25
N HIS A 208 8.17 -7.54 -16.42
CA HIS A 208 8.64 -6.32 -17.10
C HIS A 208 9.27 -5.28 -16.16
N ALA A 209 8.83 -5.20 -14.90
CA ALA A 209 9.36 -4.22 -13.95
C ALA A 209 10.79 -4.54 -13.46
N GLN A 210 11.28 -5.76 -13.68
CA GLN A 210 12.65 -6.17 -13.33
C GLN A 210 13.68 -5.89 -14.44
N THR A 211 13.24 -5.49 -15.64
CA THR A 211 14.11 -5.30 -16.82
C THR A 211 14.25 -3.86 -17.29
N ALA A 212 13.54 -2.90 -16.66
CA ALA A 212 13.58 -1.46 -16.95
C ALA A 212 14.31 -0.67 -15.87
#